data_AF-A0A419I1G1-F1
#
_entry.id   AF-A0A419I1G1-F1
#
_cell.length_a   1.000
_cell.length_b   1.000
_cell.length_c   1.000
_cell.angle_alpha   90.00
_cell.angle_beta   90.00
_cell.angle_gamma   90.00
#
_symmetry.space_group_name_H-M   'P 1'
#
loop_
_entity.id
_entity.type
_entity.pdbx_description
1 polymer ?
#
loop_
_entity_poly.entity_id
_entity_poly.type
_entity_poly.pdbx_seq_one_letter_code
_entity_poly.pdbx_strand_id
1 'polypeptide(L)'
;PDFHRRDMADSIEAGAPLEYELGLQLLPDSEDQTFEGIDLLDPTKIVPEELAEVQLVGRLTLDRNPTNYFAETEQVAFHTGNLVPGIEVTDDPLMQARLFSYLDTQLTRLGGPNFTQLPINCPHAAVNDNLRDGMHQTAIHQGQAPYLPNSIDDGQPLPANADEGGYVHLPREVHGPKVREAPASFADHFSQAAMFWASMTEVERVHIIEAFTFELGKCYEQPIRERMLGVLAQVNEQLCTAVAAGLGLPAPSGEPPTDVRPSPALSQISPDSGPITGRIIGVLASEGADLAGIGTLRTAV
;
A
#
# COMPACT_ATOMS: atom_id res chain seq x y z
N PRO A 1 -7.47 12.82 17.70
CA PRO A 1 -7.30 11.52 16.99
C PRO A 1 -7.51 11.67 15.47
N ASP A 2 -8.41 12.56 15.02
CA ASP A 2 -8.79 12.71 13.60
C ASP A 2 -7.91 13.65 12.76
N PHE A 3 -6.63 13.85 13.11
CA PHE A 3 -5.80 14.87 12.49
C PHE A 3 -5.71 14.73 10.96
N HIS A 4 -5.30 13.56 10.46
CA HIS A 4 -5.19 13.34 9.00
C HIS A 4 -6.55 13.33 8.28
N ARG A 5 -7.61 12.81 8.92
CA ARG A 5 -8.96 12.84 8.33
C ARG A 5 -9.44 14.26 8.12
N ARG A 6 -9.23 15.12 9.12
CA ARG A 6 -9.58 16.54 9.05
C ARG A 6 -8.71 17.28 8.06
N ASP A 7 -7.40 17.08 8.12
CA ASP A 7 -6.43 17.72 7.22
C ASP A 7 -6.79 17.49 5.73
N MET A 8 -7.08 16.24 5.37
CA MET A 8 -7.51 15.89 4.02
C MET A 8 -8.85 16.56 3.65
N ALA A 9 -9.85 16.46 4.52
CA ALA A 9 -11.18 17.01 4.24
C ALA A 9 -11.17 18.55 4.11
N ASP A 10 -10.50 19.23 5.05
CA ASP A 10 -10.39 20.69 5.09
C ASP A 10 -9.56 21.20 3.89
N SER A 11 -8.51 20.47 3.48
CA SER A 11 -7.71 20.83 2.31
C SER A 11 -8.54 20.78 1.02
N ILE A 12 -9.32 19.73 0.82
CA ILE A 12 -10.23 19.60 -0.32
C ILE A 12 -11.28 20.72 -0.32
N GLU A 13 -11.90 21.01 0.83
CA GLU A 13 -12.88 22.11 0.96
C GLU A 13 -12.27 23.49 0.71
N ALA A 14 -11.00 23.69 1.08
CA ALA A 14 -10.26 24.92 0.83
C ALA A 14 -9.79 25.06 -0.64
N GLY A 15 -10.10 24.09 -1.52
CA GLY A 15 -9.67 24.10 -2.91
C GLY A 15 -8.18 23.77 -3.10
N ALA A 16 -7.59 23.08 -2.12
CA ALA A 16 -6.24 22.52 -2.18
C ALA A 16 -6.34 20.98 -2.32
N PRO A 17 -6.61 20.47 -3.54
CA PRO A 17 -6.77 19.03 -3.76
C PRO A 17 -5.46 18.29 -3.49
N LEU A 18 -5.58 17.00 -3.15
CA LEU A 18 -4.42 16.14 -2.97
C LEU A 18 -4.09 15.48 -4.31
N GLU A 19 -2.82 15.54 -4.70
CA GLU A 19 -2.35 15.04 -6.00
C GLU A 19 -1.25 13.98 -5.81
N TYR A 20 -1.36 12.90 -6.58
CA TYR A 20 -0.42 11.79 -6.57
C TYR A 20 -0.07 11.40 -7.99
N GLU A 21 1.22 11.30 -8.30
CA GLU A 21 1.67 10.76 -9.58
C GLU A 21 1.73 9.22 -9.51
N LEU A 22 1.13 8.55 -10.49
CA LEU A 22 1.27 7.12 -10.67
C LEU A 22 2.56 6.87 -11.44
N GLY A 23 3.48 6.14 -10.82
CA GLY A 23 4.72 5.69 -11.43
C GLY A 23 4.80 4.16 -11.52
N LEU A 24 5.48 3.64 -12.54
CA LEU A 24 5.69 2.22 -12.76
C LEU A 24 7.18 1.90 -12.89
N GLN A 25 7.67 0.90 -12.16
CA GLN A 25 8.95 0.26 -12.49
C GLN A 25 8.66 -0.86 -13.50
N LEU A 26 9.26 -0.75 -14.68
CA LEU A 26 9.11 -1.73 -15.76
C LEU A 26 10.33 -2.64 -15.78
N LEU A 27 10.11 -3.91 -15.44
CA LEU A 27 11.16 -4.92 -15.36
C LEU A 27 11.00 -5.93 -16.49
N PRO A 28 12.10 -6.55 -16.96
CA PRO A 28 12.01 -7.65 -17.91
C PRO A 28 11.16 -8.80 -17.37
N ASP A 29 10.32 -9.38 -18.23
CA ASP A 29 9.57 -10.60 -17.92
C ASP A 29 10.51 -11.80 -18.13
N SER A 30 11.20 -12.21 -17.07
CA SER A 30 12.13 -13.35 -17.07
C SER A 30 11.49 -14.59 -16.44
N GLU A 31 11.92 -15.78 -16.89
CA GLU A 31 11.38 -17.06 -16.38
C GLU A 31 11.64 -17.24 -14.88
N ASP A 32 12.77 -16.76 -14.39
CA ASP A 32 13.16 -16.83 -12.98
C ASP A 32 12.52 -15.73 -12.12
N GLN A 33 11.82 -14.76 -12.74
CA GLN A 33 11.17 -13.63 -12.07
C GLN A 33 12.11 -12.92 -11.09
N THR A 34 13.37 -12.76 -11.49
CA THR A 34 14.39 -12.03 -10.73
C THR A 34 14.88 -10.80 -11.48
N PHE A 35 15.33 -9.80 -10.72
CA PHE A 35 15.97 -8.61 -11.28
C PHE A 35 17.14 -8.19 -10.41
N GLU A 36 18.35 -8.12 -10.97
CA GLU A 36 19.57 -7.76 -10.23
C GLU A 36 19.79 -8.59 -8.95
N GLY A 37 19.41 -9.87 -8.98
CA GLY A 37 19.51 -10.79 -7.84
C GLY A 37 18.39 -10.66 -6.80
N ILE A 38 17.40 -9.81 -7.04
CA ILE A 38 16.19 -9.68 -6.22
C ILE A 38 15.12 -10.60 -6.77
N ASP A 39 14.56 -11.45 -5.92
CA ASP A 39 13.36 -12.22 -6.24
C ASP A 39 12.15 -11.30 -6.22
N LEU A 40 11.52 -11.09 -7.39
CA LEU A 40 10.40 -10.16 -7.54
C LEU A 40 9.09 -10.67 -6.92
N LEU A 41 9.07 -11.93 -6.47
CA LEU A 41 7.94 -12.53 -5.78
C LEU A 41 8.04 -12.35 -4.26
N ASP A 42 9.16 -11.85 -3.74
CA ASP A 42 9.36 -11.57 -2.32
C ASP A 42 8.82 -10.18 -1.93
N PRO A 43 7.65 -10.09 -1.28
CA PRO A 43 7.06 -8.79 -0.90
C PRO A 43 7.83 -8.08 0.22
N THR A 44 8.88 -8.69 0.78
CA THR A 44 9.79 -8.06 1.74
C THR A 44 10.94 -7.31 1.06
N LYS A 45 11.01 -7.35 -0.27
CA LYS A 45 12.03 -6.69 -1.07
C LYS A 45 11.43 -5.58 -1.93
N ILE A 46 12.13 -4.45 -2.01
CA ILE A 46 11.93 -3.41 -3.01
C ILE A 46 12.95 -3.58 -4.14
N VAL A 47 12.64 -3.04 -5.32
CA VAL A 47 13.66 -2.76 -6.34
C VAL A 47 14.07 -1.29 -6.17
N PRO A 48 15.31 -1.00 -5.73
CA PRO A 48 15.80 0.37 -5.61
C PRO A 48 15.67 1.16 -6.92
N GLU A 49 15.31 2.44 -6.83
CA GLU A 49 15.10 3.29 -8.02
C GLU A 49 16.39 3.48 -8.84
N GLU A 50 17.55 3.30 -8.21
CA GLU A 50 18.86 3.34 -8.87
C GLU A 50 19.11 2.12 -9.79
N LEU A 51 18.36 1.03 -9.59
CA LEU A 51 18.39 -0.16 -10.45
C LEU A 51 17.29 -0.13 -11.50
N ALA A 52 16.11 0.39 -11.15
CA ALA A 52 14.99 0.57 -12.07
C ALA A 52 14.26 1.87 -11.76
N GLU A 53 14.42 2.88 -12.63
CA GLU A 53 13.76 4.17 -12.49
C GLU A 53 12.22 4.03 -12.53
N VAL A 54 11.54 4.81 -11.69
CA VAL A 54 10.08 4.91 -11.70
C VAL A 54 9.63 5.77 -12.89
N GLN A 55 8.87 5.16 -13.80
CA GLN A 55 8.33 5.86 -14.97
C GLN A 55 6.94 6.42 -14.66
N LEU A 56 6.81 7.75 -14.66
CA LEU A 56 5.54 8.44 -14.41
C LEU A 56 4.57 8.23 -15.59
N VAL A 57 3.36 7.76 -15.30
CA VAL A 57 2.34 7.42 -16.32
C VAL A 57 1.03 8.19 -16.18
N GLY A 58 0.78 8.83 -15.03
CA GLY A 58 -0.44 9.58 -14.83
C GLY A 58 -0.51 10.29 -13.48
N ARG A 59 -1.60 11.02 -13.24
CA ARG A 59 -1.85 11.77 -12.01
C ARG A 59 -3.26 11.52 -11.51
N LEU A 60 -3.39 11.22 -10.22
CA LEU A 60 -4.64 11.14 -9.48
C LEU A 60 -4.84 12.45 -8.70
N THR A 61 -6.02 13.05 -8.82
CA THR A 61 -6.40 14.25 -8.08
C THR A 61 -7.63 13.93 -7.23
N LEU A 62 -7.51 14.12 -5.92
CA LEU A 62 -8.60 13.98 -4.97
C LEU A 62 -9.17 15.37 -4.68
N ASP A 63 -10.31 15.68 -5.28
CA ASP A 63 -10.90 17.03 -5.34
C ASP A 63 -12.30 17.13 -4.71
N ARG A 64 -12.81 16.04 -4.13
CA ARG A 64 -14.15 16.02 -3.53
C ARG A 64 -14.25 15.09 -2.33
N ASN A 65 -14.82 15.61 -1.24
CA ASN A 65 -15.17 14.84 -0.06
C ASN A 65 -16.41 13.95 -0.30
N PRO A 66 -16.54 12.83 0.43
CA PRO A 66 -17.77 12.04 0.41
C PRO A 66 -18.95 12.87 0.93
N THR A 67 -20.14 12.65 0.39
CA THR A 67 -21.38 13.27 0.89
C THR A 67 -21.82 12.61 2.19
N ASN A 68 -21.65 11.30 2.30
CA ASN A 68 -21.93 10.54 3.51
C ASN A 68 -20.80 9.54 3.78
N TYR A 69 -20.09 9.76 4.89
CA TYR A 69 -18.95 8.92 5.29
C TYR A 69 -19.31 7.43 5.35
N PHE A 70 -20.46 7.08 5.95
CA PHE A 70 -20.82 5.68 6.09
C PHE A 70 -21.16 5.05 4.73
N ALA A 71 -21.99 5.73 3.93
CA ALA A 71 -22.46 5.20 2.66
C ALA A 71 -21.33 5.02 1.63
N GLU A 72 -20.31 5.89 1.68
CA GLU A 72 -19.21 5.94 0.71
C GLU A 72 -17.91 5.38 1.31
N THR A 73 -17.39 5.98 2.40
CA THR A 73 -16.09 5.58 2.97
C THR A 73 -16.14 4.28 3.77
N GLU A 74 -17.18 4.04 4.56
CA GLU A 74 -17.26 2.81 5.38
C GLU A 74 -17.66 1.59 4.54
N GLN A 75 -18.52 1.80 3.53
CA GLN A 75 -19.05 0.71 2.69
C GLN A 75 -18.24 0.42 1.42
N VAL A 76 -17.25 1.24 1.05
CA VAL A 76 -16.38 0.93 -0.08
C VAL A 76 -15.66 -0.40 0.14
N ALA A 77 -15.53 -1.19 -0.91
CA ALA A 77 -14.87 -2.49 -0.91
C ALA A 77 -13.77 -2.53 -1.98
N PHE A 78 -12.53 -2.34 -1.56
CA PHE A 78 -11.36 -2.57 -2.40
C PHE A 78 -10.98 -4.05 -2.40
N HIS A 79 -10.44 -4.53 -3.51
CA HIS A 79 -9.94 -5.90 -3.64
C HIS A 79 -8.82 -5.96 -4.67
N THR A 80 -7.70 -6.60 -4.32
CA THR A 80 -6.55 -6.82 -5.22
C THR A 80 -6.86 -7.69 -6.45
N GLY A 81 -7.96 -8.45 -6.44
CA GLY A 81 -8.44 -9.24 -7.57
C GLY A 81 -9.36 -8.48 -8.52
N ASN A 82 -9.69 -7.21 -8.23
CA ASN A 82 -10.44 -6.36 -9.15
C ASN A 82 -9.51 -5.84 -10.26
N LEU A 83 -9.19 -6.72 -11.21
CA LEU A 83 -8.30 -6.45 -12.33
C LEU A 83 -9.10 -6.18 -13.62
N VAL A 84 -8.42 -5.52 -14.56
CA VAL A 84 -8.94 -5.28 -15.92
C VAL A 84 -8.03 -5.96 -16.95
N PRO A 85 -8.51 -6.27 -18.15
CA PRO A 85 -7.69 -6.87 -19.20
C PRO A 85 -6.37 -6.09 -19.41
N GLY A 86 -5.26 -6.83 -19.46
CA GLY A 86 -3.90 -6.27 -19.55
C GLY A 86 -3.14 -6.20 -18.22
N ILE A 87 -3.77 -6.53 -17.10
CA ILE A 87 -3.12 -6.64 -15.78
C ILE A 87 -3.37 -8.03 -15.22
N GLU A 88 -2.29 -8.73 -14.85
CA GLU A 88 -2.36 -10.03 -14.19
C GLU A 88 -1.52 -10.06 -12.92
N VAL A 89 -1.78 -11.05 -12.07
CA VAL A 89 -1.05 -11.27 -10.83
C VAL A 89 0.20 -12.12 -11.07
N THR A 90 1.15 -12.04 -10.15
CA THR A 90 2.32 -12.92 -10.10
C THR A 90 2.13 -14.01 -9.05
N ASP A 91 3.10 -14.92 -8.95
CA ASP A 91 3.14 -15.99 -7.94
C ASP A 91 3.61 -15.52 -6.55
N ASP A 92 3.61 -14.20 -6.28
CA ASP A 92 3.87 -13.66 -4.94
C ASP A 92 2.92 -14.33 -3.93
N PRO A 93 3.45 -15.10 -2.96
CA PRO A 93 2.63 -15.91 -2.07
C PRO A 93 1.72 -15.08 -1.16
N LEU A 94 2.10 -13.84 -0.85
CA LEU A 94 1.27 -12.91 -0.09
C LEU A 94 0.14 -12.34 -0.95
N MET A 95 0.43 -11.97 -2.21
CA MET A 95 -0.60 -11.55 -3.17
C MET A 95 -1.63 -12.66 -3.40
N GLN A 96 -1.19 -13.90 -3.60
CA GLN A 96 -2.06 -15.06 -3.82
C GLN A 96 -3.03 -15.27 -2.65
N ALA A 97 -2.59 -15.12 -1.40
CA ALA A 97 -3.48 -15.20 -0.24
C ALA A 97 -4.49 -14.02 -0.17
N ARG A 98 -4.07 -12.82 -0.59
CA ARG A 98 -4.93 -11.63 -0.62
C ARG A 98 -6.04 -11.72 -1.68
N LEU A 99 -5.80 -12.45 -2.78
CA LEU A 99 -6.85 -12.73 -3.77
C LEU A 99 -8.08 -13.44 -3.16
N PHE A 100 -7.87 -14.26 -2.13
CA PHE A 100 -8.96 -14.89 -1.41
C PHE A 100 -9.59 -13.95 -0.36
N SER A 101 -8.76 -13.34 0.48
CA SER A 101 -9.21 -12.68 1.72
C SER A 101 -10.17 -11.52 1.49
N TYR A 102 -9.89 -10.69 0.50
CA TYR A 102 -10.63 -9.43 0.28
C TYR A 102 -12.04 -9.67 -0.26
N LEU A 103 -12.30 -10.80 -0.91
CA LEU A 103 -13.65 -11.22 -1.29
C LEU A 103 -14.40 -11.80 -0.09
N ASP A 104 -13.77 -12.74 0.61
CA ASP A 104 -14.38 -13.47 1.74
C ASP A 104 -14.84 -12.51 2.87
N THR A 105 -14.01 -11.54 3.23
CA THR A 105 -14.31 -10.61 4.33
C THR A 105 -15.59 -9.78 4.10
N GLN A 106 -15.94 -9.50 2.82
CA GLN A 106 -17.12 -8.69 2.51
C GLN A 106 -18.43 -9.38 2.84
N LEU A 107 -18.44 -10.72 2.86
CA LEU A 107 -19.64 -11.49 3.15
C LEU A 107 -20.20 -11.19 4.54
N THR A 108 -19.33 -10.92 5.50
CA THR A 108 -19.73 -10.53 6.86
C THR A 108 -19.73 -9.02 7.04
N ARG A 109 -18.71 -8.30 6.53
CA ARG A 109 -18.58 -6.85 6.68
C ARG A 109 -19.73 -6.08 6.02
N LEU A 110 -20.14 -6.50 4.83
CA LEU A 110 -21.19 -5.87 4.02
C LEU A 110 -22.45 -6.73 3.89
N GLY A 111 -22.56 -7.79 4.69
CA GLY A 111 -23.80 -8.51 4.93
C GLY A 111 -24.24 -9.49 3.84
N GLY A 112 -23.41 -9.77 2.83
CA GLY A 112 -23.70 -10.80 1.84
C GLY A 112 -22.94 -10.63 0.53
N PRO A 113 -23.28 -11.44 -0.50
CA PRO A 113 -22.56 -11.46 -1.77
C PRO A 113 -22.84 -10.27 -2.69
N ASN A 114 -23.90 -9.50 -2.43
CA ASN A 114 -24.33 -8.38 -3.29
C ASN A 114 -23.67 -7.03 -2.93
N PHE A 115 -22.54 -7.04 -2.21
CA PHE A 115 -21.86 -5.80 -1.80
C PHE A 115 -21.36 -4.94 -2.98
N THR A 116 -21.20 -5.54 -4.16
CA THR A 116 -20.87 -4.86 -5.42
C THR A 116 -22.02 -4.01 -5.96
N GLN A 117 -23.25 -4.19 -5.46
CA GLN A 117 -24.41 -3.39 -5.85
C GLN A 117 -24.57 -2.11 -5.02
N LEU A 118 -23.78 -1.95 -3.95
CA LEU A 118 -23.76 -0.69 -3.18
C LEU A 118 -23.28 0.45 -4.09
N PRO A 119 -23.89 1.65 -4.02
CA PRO A 119 -23.61 2.71 -4.98
C PRO A 119 -22.13 3.08 -5.15
N ILE A 120 -21.33 3.03 -4.07
CA ILE A 120 -19.90 3.35 -4.11
C ILE A 120 -19.03 2.23 -4.74
N ASN A 121 -19.54 0.99 -4.78
CA ASN A 121 -18.83 -0.18 -5.31
C ASN A 121 -19.31 -0.58 -6.72
N CYS A 122 -20.42 0.00 -7.17
CA CYS A 122 -21.05 -0.34 -8.44
C CYS A 122 -20.16 0.10 -9.60
N PRO A 123 -19.83 -0.79 -10.55
CA PRO A 123 -19.08 -0.40 -11.73
C PRO A 123 -19.90 0.59 -12.58
N HIS A 124 -19.19 1.51 -13.24
CA HIS A 124 -19.81 2.35 -14.27
C HIS A 124 -20.09 1.59 -15.57
N ALA A 125 -19.41 0.45 -15.78
CA ALA A 125 -19.64 -0.45 -16.91
C ALA A 125 -20.88 -1.33 -16.67
N ALA A 126 -21.52 -1.77 -17.75
CA ALA A 126 -22.65 -2.67 -17.68
C ALA A 126 -22.22 -4.06 -17.16
N VAL A 127 -23.01 -4.63 -16.25
CA VAL A 127 -22.83 -5.99 -15.73
C VAL A 127 -23.91 -6.89 -16.32
N ASN A 128 -23.51 -7.97 -16.98
CA ASN A 128 -24.42 -8.94 -17.58
C ASN A 128 -23.89 -10.35 -17.34
N ASP A 129 -24.34 -10.97 -16.25
CA ASP A 129 -23.93 -12.30 -15.81
C ASP A 129 -25.14 -13.17 -15.41
N ASN A 130 -24.85 -14.39 -14.94
CA ASN A 130 -25.83 -15.36 -14.49
C ASN A 130 -25.94 -15.47 -12.96
N LEU A 131 -25.32 -14.58 -12.19
CA LEU A 131 -25.42 -14.57 -10.73
C LEU A 131 -26.81 -14.04 -10.32
N ARG A 132 -27.45 -14.71 -9.37
CA ARG A 132 -28.82 -14.40 -8.91
C ARG A 132 -28.92 -14.44 -7.40
N ASP A 133 -30.02 -13.91 -6.89
CA ASP A 133 -30.42 -13.94 -5.48
C ASP A 133 -29.37 -13.29 -4.54
N GLY A 134 -29.13 -13.90 -3.37
CA GLY A 134 -28.29 -13.34 -2.32
C GLY A 134 -28.99 -12.29 -1.46
N MET A 135 -28.43 -12.04 -0.27
CA MET A 135 -28.97 -11.04 0.66
C MET A 135 -28.96 -9.64 0.03
N HIS A 136 -30.04 -8.88 0.23
CA HIS A 136 -30.20 -7.51 -0.28
C HIS A 136 -29.98 -7.36 -1.79
N GLN A 137 -30.39 -8.35 -2.58
CA GLN A 137 -30.45 -8.23 -4.04
C GLN A 137 -31.29 -7.02 -4.44
N THR A 138 -30.70 -6.08 -5.18
CA THR A 138 -31.37 -4.85 -5.65
C THR A 138 -31.70 -4.89 -7.14
N ALA A 139 -30.99 -5.70 -7.92
CA ALA A 139 -31.24 -5.87 -9.34
C ALA A 139 -32.42 -6.83 -9.60
N ILE A 140 -33.28 -6.44 -10.55
CA ILE A 140 -34.31 -7.32 -11.10
C ILE A 140 -33.80 -7.83 -12.44
N HIS A 141 -33.22 -9.03 -12.43
CA HIS A 141 -32.65 -9.65 -13.62
C HIS A 141 -33.76 -10.00 -14.62
N GLN A 142 -33.49 -9.71 -15.90
CA GLN A 142 -34.32 -10.11 -17.03
C GLN A 142 -33.74 -11.39 -17.65
N GLY A 143 -34.54 -12.07 -18.49
CA GLY A 143 -34.18 -13.37 -19.07
C GLY A 143 -34.82 -14.55 -18.32
N GLN A 144 -34.89 -15.68 -19.01
CA GLN A 144 -35.47 -16.95 -18.56
C GLN A 144 -34.43 -17.95 -18.02
N ALA A 145 -33.15 -17.87 -18.42
CA ALA A 145 -32.10 -18.82 -18.09
C ALA A 145 -30.92 -18.18 -17.33
N PRO A 146 -30.79 -18.39 -16.01
CA PRO A 146 -29.60 -18.00 -15.24
C PRO A 146 -28.51 -19.07 -15.30
N TYR A 147 -28.25 -19.67 -16.47
CA TYR A 147 -27.26 -20.74 -16.64
C TYR A 147 -26.74 -20.83 -18.08
N LEU A 148 -25.57 -21.47 -18.24
CA LEU A 148 -24.97 -21.80 -19.53
C LEU A 148 -24.53 -23.27 -19.58
N PRO A 149 -24.55 -23.89 -20.78
CA PRO A 149 -25.24 -23.42 -21.98
C PRO A 149 -26.77 -23.46 -21.79
N ASN A 150 -27.51 -22.58 -22.47
CA ASN A 150 -28.97 -22.60 -22.48
C ASN A 150 -29.52 -22.38 -23.91
N SER A 151 -30.74 -22.84 -24.18
CA SER A 151 -31.42 -22.65 -25.47
C SER A 151 -32.68 -21.78 -25.40
N ILE A 152 -33.11 -21.39 -24.19
CA ILE A 152 -34.35 -20.64 -23.99
C ILE A 152 -34.14 -19.13 -24.01
N ASP A 153 -32.89 -18.67 -23.89
CA ASP A 153 -32.43 -17.29 -24.08
C ASP A 153 -31.23 -17.22 -25.04
N ASP A 154 -31.23 -18.03 -26.10
CA ASP A 154 -30.22 -18.01 -27.16
C ASP A 154 -28.76 -18.15 -26.67
N GLY A 155 -28.55 -18.79 -25.51
CA GLY A 155 -27.21 -19.00 -24.94
C GLY A 155 -26.58 -17.75 -24.33
N GLN A 156 -27.36 -16.70 -24.06
CA GLN A 156 -26.89 -15.47 -23.45
C GLN A 156 -26.80 -15.55 -21.91
N PRO A 157 -25.98 -14.68 -21.26
CA PRO A 157 -24.93 -13.86 -21.85
C PRO A 157 -23.72 -14.70 -22.31
N LEU A 158 -23.13 -14.36 -23.45
CA LEU A 158 -21.94 -15.04 -23.99
C LEU A 158 -20.64 -14.58 -23.29
N PRO A 159 -19.70 -15.49 -22.99
CA PRO A 159 -18.35 -15.10 -22.54
C PRO A 159 -17.62 -14.32 -23.64
N ALA A 160 -17.04 -13.18 -23.28
CA ALA A 160 -16.20 -12.40 -24.18
C ALA A 160 -14.82 -13.05 -24.34
N ASN A 161 -14.32 -13.13 -25.57
CA ASN A 161 -12.95 -13.56 -25.85
C ASN A 161 -11.96 -12.38 -25.81
N ALA A 162 -10.65 -12.64 -25.99
CA ALA A 162 -9.62 -11.60 -25.94
C ALA A 162 -9.81 -10.51 -27.01
N ASP A 163 -10.23 -10.87 -28.23
CA ASP A 163 -10.46 -9.90 -29.33
C ASP A 163 -11.68 -9.00 -29.05
N GLU A 164 -12.59 -9.44 -28.18
CA GLU A 164 -13.73 -8.68 -27.68
C GLU A 164 -13.42 -7.90 -26.39
N GLY A 165 -12.17 -7.94 -25.92
CA GLY A 165 -11.73 -7.29 -24.68
C GLY A 165 -12.05 -8.07 -23.40
N GLY A 166 -12.31 -9.38 -23.51
CA GLY A 166 -12.46 -10.27 -22.36
C GLY A 166 -11.16 -10.43 -21.56
N TYR A 167 -11.28 -10.63 -20.24
CA TYR A 167 -10.13 -10.99 -19.40
C TYR A 167 -9.74 -12.44 -19.67
N VAL A 168 -8.60 -12.64 -20.35
CA VAL A 168 -8.05 -13.95 -20.69
C VAL A 168 -6.64 -14.04 -20.13
N HIS A 169 -6.40 -15.05 -19.30
CA HIS A 169 -5.08 -15.31 -18.74
C HIS A 169 -4.06 -15.65 -19.82
N LEU A 170 -2.89 -15.01 -19.74
CA LEU A 170 -1.71 -15.39 -20.47
C LEU A 170 -1.24 -16.76 -19.94
N PRO A 171 -1.12 -17.79 -20.80
CA PRO A 171 -0.62 -19.09 -20.37
C PRO A 171 0.81 -18.99 -19.81
N ARG A 172 1.00 -19.43 -18.57
CA ARG A 172 2.30 -19.55 -17.89
C ARG A 172 2.57 -21.02 -17.56
N GLU A 173 3.80 -21.47 -17.73
CA GLU A 173 4.19 -22.81 -17.30
C GLU A 173 4.39 -22.86 -15.79
N VAL A 174 3.89 -23.91 -15.13
CA VAL A 174 4.07 -24.13 -13.70
C VAL A 174 4.69 -25.50 -13.49
N HIS A 175 5.86 -25.51 -12.84
CA HIS A 175 6.66 -26.72 -12.59
C HIS A 175 6.91 -26.91 -11.10
N GLY A 176 7.09 -28.17 -10.67
CA GLY A 176 7.50 -28.50 -9.31
C GLY A 176 6.45 -29.26 -8.49
N PRO A 177 6.86 -29.82 -7.33
CA PRO A 177 5.97 -30.56 -6.44
C PRO A 177 5.08 -29.62 -5.63
N LYS A 178 3.91 -30.12 -5.20
CA LYS A 178 3.06 -29.41 -4.22
C LYS A 178 3.71 -29.47 -2.84
N VAL A 179 4.16 -28.33 -2.33
CA VAL A 179 4.84 -28.19 -1.02
C VAL A 179 4.29 -27.02 -0.20
N ARG A 180 4.69 -26.92 1.07
CA ARG A 180 4.42 -25.78 1.96
C ARG A 180 5.74 -25.24 2.49
N GLU A 181 6.46 -24.56 1.62
CA GLU A 181 7.82 -24.08 1.88
C GLU A 181 7.98 -22.67 1.30
N ALA A 182 8.83 -21.86 1.92
CA ALA A 182 9.24 -20.58 1.33
C ALA A 182 10.45 -20.82 0.40
N PRO A 183 10.56 -20.10 -0.72
CA PRO A 183 11.75 -20.17 -1.58
C PRO A 183 13.02 -19.82 -0.80
N ALA A 184 14.13 -20.47 -1.14
CA ALA A 184 15.43 -20.15 -0.53
C ALA A 184 15.89 -18.71 -0.81
N SER A 185 15.43 -18.12 -1.92
CA SER A 185 15.66 -16.71 -2.28
C SER A 185 15.10 -15.72 -1.26
N PHE A 186 14.11 -16.11 -0.45
CA PHE A 186 13.49 -15.25 0.57
C PHE A 186 14.29 -15.22 1.88
N ALA A 187 15.38 -15.99 1.99
CA ALA A 187 16.13 -16.19 3.23
C ALA A 187 16.96 -14.97 3.66
N ASP A 188 17.20 -14.00 2.76
CA ASP A 188 17.84 -12.74 3.14
C ASP A 188 16.82 -11.81 3.81
N HIS A 189 17.02 -11.57 5.11
CA HIS A 189 16.15 -10.73 5.93
C HIS A 189 16.80 -9.41 6.36
N PHE A 190 18.05 -9.15 5.99
CA PHE A 190 18.84 -8.08 6.59
C PHE A 190 19.40 -7.08 5.58
N SER A 191 19.71 -7.49 4.35
CA SER A 191 20.38 -6.60 3.38
C SER A 191 19.57 -5.34 3.07
N GLN A 192 18.26 -5.46 2.83
CA GLN A 192 17.43 -4.29 2.55
C GLN A 192 17.10 -3.44 3.78
N ALA A 193 17.04 -4.05 4.97
CA ALA A 193 16.94 -3.27 6.21
C ALA A 193 18.22 -2.43 6.45
N ALA A 194 19.39 -3.01 6.15
CA ALA A 194 20.67 -2.32 6.23
C ALA A 194 20.77 -1.19 5.18
N MET A 195 20.33 -1.45 3.94
CA MET A 195 20.19 -0.44 2.87
C MET A 195 19.30 0.71 3.30
N PHE A 196 18.11 0.43 3.82
CA PHE A 196 17.17 1.46 4.30
C PHE A 196 17.86 2.34 5.34
N TRP A 197 18.44 1.76 6.39
CA TRP A 197 19.19 2.49 7.42
C TRP A 197 20.34 3.33 6.85
N ALA A 198 21.12 2.77 5.93
CA ALA A 198 22.23 3.46 5.29
C ALA A 198 21.75 4.66 4.44
N SER A 199 20.52 4.62 3.94
CA SER A 199 19.92 5.66 3.10
C SER A 199 19.38 6.85 3.89
N MET A 200 19.19 6.71 5.20
CA MET A 200 18.63 7.75 6.05
C MET A 200 19.64 8.86 6.34
N THR A 201 19.15 10.10 6.44
CA THR A 201 19.89 11.24 6.99
C THR A 201 20.20 11.04 8.47
N GLU A 202 21.11 11.85 9.03
CA GLU A 202 21.47 11.77 10.45
C GLU A 202 20.24 11.93 11.37
N VAL A 203 19.36 12.88 11.08
CA VAL A 203 18.16 13.12 11.90
C VAL A 203 17.14 11.98 11.77
N GLU A 204 16.96 11.41 10.59
CA GLU A 204 16.08 10.24 10.40
C GLU A 204 16.63 9.01 11.15
N ARG A 205 17.95 8.81 11.15
CA ARG A 205 18.60 7.76 11.94
C ARG A 205 18.35 7.93 13.43
N VAL A 206 18.43 9.16 13.95
CA VAL A 206 18.09 9.47 15.35
C VAL A 206 16.62 9.13 15.63
N HIS A 207 15.68 9.55 14.78
CA HIS A 207 14.27 9.23 14.96
C HIS A 207 13.99 7.71 14.95
N ILE A 208 14.66 6.95 14.09
CA ILE A 208 14.56 5.48 14.07
C ILE A 208 15.06 4.88 15.38
N ILE A 209 16.22 5.32 15.89
CA ILE A 209 16.76 4.87 17.19
C ILE A 209 15.79 5.19 18.32
N GLU A 210 15.27 6.41 18.36
CA GLU A 210 14.31 6.85 19.37
C GLU A 210 13.01 6.05 19.31
N ALA A 211 12.50 5.77 18.10
CA ALA A 211 11.31 4.95 17.91
C ALA A 211 11.50 3.51 18.41
N PHE A 212 12.60 2.86 18.06
CA PHE A 212 12.93 1.53 18.59
C PHE A 212 13.06 1.55 20.11
N THR A 213 13.77 2.53 20.65
CA THR A 213 13.97 2.69 22.10
C THR A 213 12.64 2.92 22.82
N PHE A 214 11.76 3.74 22.25
CA PHE A 214 10.44 4.05 22.81
C PHE A 214 9.54 2.81 22.82
N GLU A 215 9.43 2.09 21.70
CA GLU A 215 8.56 0.91 21.61
C GLU A 215 9.10 -0.25 22.46
N LEU A 216 10.40 -0.54 22.38
CA LEU A 216 11.01 -1.58 23.22
C LEU A 216 11.03 -1.19 24.70
N GLY A 217 11.11 0.10 25.04
CA GLY A 217 11.01 0.60 26.40
C GLY A 217 9.66 0.30 27.08
N LYS A 218 8.60 0.11 26.29
CA LYS A 218 7.28 -0.35 26.78
C LYS A 218 7.20 -1.87 26.92
N CYS A 219 8.18 -2.62 26.42
CA CYS A 219 8.19 -4.07 26.51
C CYS A 219 8.71 -4.51 27.89
N TYR A 220 7.79 -5.00 28.73
CA TYR A 220 8.12 -5.48 30.08
C TYR A 220 9.10 -6.66 30.07
N GLU A 221 8.95 -7.58 29.12
CA GLU A 221 9.76 -8.80 29.03
C GLU A 221 11.16 -8.51 28.48
N GLN A 222 12.18 -8.53 29.34
CA GLN A 222 13.58 -8.34 28.95
C GLN A 222 14.05 -9.29 27.83
N PRO A 223 13.72 -10.60 27.83
CA PRO A 223 14.15 -11.50 26.76
C PRO A 223 13.65 -11.10 25.37
N ILE A 224 12.52 -10.38 25.28
CA ILE A 224 12.02 -9.88 24.00
C ILE A 224 12.89 -8.73 23.51
N ARG A 225 13.24 -7.79 24.40
CA ARG A 225 14.15 -6.67 24.09
C ARG A 225 15.51 -7.18 23.61
N GLU A 226 16.09 -8.13 24.33
CA GLU A 226 17.38 -8.73 23.97
C GLU A 226 17.35 -9.45 22.62
N ARG A 227 16.27 -10.19 22.31
CA ARG A 227 16.10 -10.83 20.99
C ARG A 227 15.99 -9.81 19.87
N MET A 228 15.25 -8.71 20.08
CA MET A 228 15.16 -7.65 19.08
C MET A 228 16.50 -6.95 18.86
N LEU A 229 17.28 -6.71 19.92
CA LEU A 229 18.66 -6.23 19.78
C LEU A 229 19.51 -7.22 18.98
N GLY A 230 19.32 -8.53 19.17
CA GLY A 230 19.96 -9.56 18.35
C GLY A 230 19.63 -9.44 16.85
N VAL A 231 18.39 -9.10 16.52
CA VAL A 231 17.97 -8.82 15.13
C VAL A 231 18.62 -7.52 14.61
N LEU A 232 18.60 -6.44 15.38
CA LEU A 232 19.23 -5.17 14.99
C LEU A 232 20.74 -5.32 14.78
N ALA A 233 21.41 -6.18 15.54
CA ALA A 233 22.82 -6.48 15.36
C ALA A 233 23.14 -7.13 14.01
N GLN A 234 22.18 -7.84 13.40
CA GLN A 234 22.31 -8.37 12.03
C GLN A 234 22.02 -7.30 10.95
N VAL A 235 21.44 -6.16 11.32
CA VAL A 235 21.14 -5.07 10.38
C VAL A 235 22.29 -4.07 10.36
N ASN A 236 22.62 -3.51 11.53
CA ASN A 236 23.66 -2.50 11.67
C ASN A 236 24.13 -2.35 13.12
N GLU A 237 25.46 -2.32 13.31
CA GLU A 237 26.09 -2.23 14.64
C GLU A 237 25.79 -0.89 15.35
N GLN A 238 25.81 0.23 14.62
CA GLN A 238 25.57 1.56 15.20
C GLN A 238 24.12 1.69 15.67
N LEU A 239 23.16 1.25 14.86
CA LEU A 239 21.75 1.19 15.23
C LEU A 239 21.53 0.35 16.49
N CYS A 240 22.04 -0.90 16.50
CA CYS A 240 21.91 -1.81 17.63
C CYS A 240 22.50 -1.21 18.91
N THR A 241 23.70 -0.66 18.83
CA THR A 241 24.41 -0.08 19.99
C THR A 241 23.65 1.10 20.58
N ALA A 242 23.13 1.99 19.73
CA ALA A 242 22.40 3.16 20.19
C ALA A 242 21.06 2.77 20.86
N VAL A 243 20.33 1.81 20.28
CA VAL A 243 19.08 1.31 20.88
C VAL A 243 19.35 0.56 22.19
N ALA A 244 20.38 -0.29 22.24
CA ALA A 244 20.76 -1.00 23.46
C ALA A 244 21.12 -0.04 24.60
N ALA A 245 21.87 1.02 24.30
CA ALA A 245 22.18 2.08 25.26
C ALA A 245 20.91 2.79 25.77
N GLY A 246 19.98 3.14 24.87
CA GLY A 246 18.69 3.73 25.24
C GLY A 246 17.83 2.83 26.14
N LEU A 247 17.97 1.51 26.02
CA LEU A 247 17.28 0.52 26.85
C LEU A 247 18.03 0.15 28.14
N GLY A 248 19.27 0.62 28.33
CA GLY A 248 20.13 0.22 29.43
C GLY A 248 20.58 -1.26 29.38
N LEU A 249 20.69 -1.82 28.17
CA LEU A 249 21.07 -3.21 27.92
C LEU A 249 22.42 -3.30 27.19
N PRO A 250 23.15 -4.41 27.31
CA PRO A 250 24.33 -4.64 26.49
C PRO A 250 23.93 -4.85 25.03
N ALA A 251 24.72 -4.30 24.10
CA ALA A 251 24.56 -4.56 22.68
C ALA A 251 25.13 -5.95 22.33
N PRO A 252 24.34 -6.86 21.72
CA PRO A 252 24.87 -8.11 21.20
C PRO A 252 25.68 -7.88 19.92
N SER A 253 26.55 -8.83 19.59
CA SER A 253 27.27 -8.86 18.30
C SER A 253 26.41 -9.57 17.24
N GLY A 254 26.52 -9.12 15.99
CA GLY A 254 25.91 -9.75 14.83
C GLY A 254 26.84 -9.71 13.62
N GLU A 255 26.35 -10.18 12.47
CA GLU A 255 27.10 -10.23 11.21
C GLU A 255 26.39 -9.37 10.16
N PRO A 256 26.39 -8.03 10.32
CA PRO A 256 25.68 -7.16 9.41
C PRO A 256 26.25 -7.22 7.99
N PRO A 257 25.42 -6.99 6.94
CA PRO A 257 25.88 -6.89 5.57
C PRO A 257 27.01 -5.86 5.40
N THR A 258 28.03 -6.19 4.61
CA THR A 258 29.25 -5.37 4.46
C THR A 258 29.26 -4.50 3.20
N ASP A 259 28.63 -4.93 2.10
CA ASP A 259 28.49 -4.16 0.84
C ASP A 259 27.11 -3.51 0.73
N VAL A 260 26.81 -2.62 1.69
CA VAL A 260 25.52 -1.91 1.73
C VAL A 260 25.57 -0.70 0.82
N ARG A 261 24.80 -0.74 -0.28
CA ARG A 261 24.59 0.41 -1.16
C ARG A 261 23.34 1.17 -0.71
N PRO A 262 23.43 2.46 -0.35
CA PRO A 262 22.25 3.25 -0.02
C PRO A 262 21.41 3.56 -1.27
N SER A 263 20.11 3.76 -1.07
CA SER A 263 19.13 4.24 -2.04
C SER A 263 18.56 5.57 -1.54
N PRO A 264 19.12 6.73 -1.93
CA PRO A 264 18.70 8.04 -1.45
C PRO A 264 17.21 8.35 -1.61
N ALA A 265 16.53 7.74 -2.58
CA ALA A 265 15.08 7.88 -2.80
C ALA A 265 14.23 7.44 -1.58
N LEU A 266 14.80 6.63 -0.67
CA LEU A 266 14.11 6.16 0.53
C LEU A 266 14.01 7.21 1.64
N SER A 267 14.87 8.24 1.64
CA SER A 267 14.82 9.32 2.64
C SER A 267 13.62 10.23 2.38
N GLN A 268 12.93 10.62 3.44
CA GLN A 268 11.82 11.58 3.36
C GLN A 268 12.30 13.03 3.42
N ILE A 269 13.54 13.27 3.84
CA ILE A 269 14.11 14.61 3.97
C ILE A 269 14.77 15.01 2.66
N SER A 270 14.05 15.81 1.88
CA SER A 270 14.61 16.48 0.70
C SER A 270 15.34 17.78 1.08
N PRO A 271 16.48 18.10 0.44
CA PRO A 271 17.09 19.42 0.55
C PRO A 271 16.24 20.53 -0.11
N ASP A 272 15.29 20.16 -0.97
CA ASP A 272 14.45 21.11 -1.69
C ASP A 272 13.22 21.52 -0.86
N SER A 273 12.86 22.80 -0.94
CA SER A 273 11.64 23.30 -0.30
C SER A 273 10.41 22.82 -1.06
N GLY A 274 9.57 22.00 -0.42
CA GLY A 274 8.26 21.62 -0.95
C GLY A 274 7.23 22.77 -0.93
N PRO A 275 6.06 22.57 -1.57
CA PRO A 275 4.99 23.56 -1.54
C PRO A 275 4.48 23.79 -0.12
N ILE A 276 4.14 25.05 0.18
CA ILE A 276 3.54 25.46 1.46
C ILE A 276 2.00 25.52 1.39
N THR A 277 1.41 25.31 0.21
CA THR A 277 -0.04 25.22 0.02
C THR A 277 -0.62 24.15 0.94
N GLY A 278 -1.72 24.47 1.62
CA GLY A 278 -2.38 23.58 2.59
C GLY A 278 -1.75 23.57 3.99
N ARG A 279 -0.57 24.18 4.20
CA ARG A 279 0.04 24.28 5.53
C ARG A 279 -0.72 25.28 6.41
N ILE A 280 -0.87 24.95 7.69
CA ILE A 280 -1.59 25.77 8.67
C ILE A 280 -0.60 26.51 9.58
N ILE A 281 -0.78 27.83 9.71
CA ILE A 281 0.01 28.68 10.60
C ILE A 281 -0.83 29.07 11.82
N GLY A 282 -0.40 28.64 13.01
CA GLY A 282 -0.98 29.08 14.28
C GLY A 282 -0.41 30.44 14.70
N VAL A 283 -1.27 31.46 14.82
CA VAL A 283 -0.88 32.80 15.30
C VAL A 283 -1.33 32.98 16.74
N LEU A 284 -0.37 33.16 17.65
CA LEU A 284 -0.62 33.46 19.06
C LEU A 284 -0.68 34.97 19.27
N ALA A 285 -1.80 35.48 19.77
CA ALA A 285 -2.01 36.91 20.01
C ALA A 285 -2.60 37.14 21.41
N SER A 286 -2.22 38.25 22.05
CA SER A 286 -2.75 38.71 23.34
C SER A 286 -3.48 40.05 23.20
N GLU A 287 -4.02 40.57 24.30
CA GLU A 287 -4.47 41.95 24.37
C GLU A 287 -3.34 42.91 23.94
N GLY A 288 -3.67 43.88 23.07
CA GLY A 288 -2.70 44.82 22.49
C GLY A 288 -1.90 44.31 21.28
N ALA A 289 -2.17 43.09 20.78
CA ALA A 289 -1.50 42.57 19.59
C ALA A 289 -1.74 43.44 18.34
N ASP A 290 -0.75 43.47 17.44
CA ASP A 290 -0.83 44.18 16.17
C ASP A 290 -1.78 43.46 15.19
N LEU A 291 -3.06 43.83 15.24
CA LEU A 291 -4.08 43.27 14.37
C LEU A 291 -3.85 43.61 12.88
N ALA A 292 -3.19 44.73 12.58
CA ALA A 292 -2.89 45.12 11.20
C ALA A 292 -1.78 44.23 10.62
N GLY A 293 -0.75 43.94 11.42
CA GLY A 293 0.29 42.97 11.09
C GLY A 293 -0.28 41.56 10.88
N ILE A 294 -1.17 41.10 11.76
CA ILE A 294 -1.86 39.80 11.60
C ILE A 294 -2.70 39.77 10.31
N GLY A 295 -3.41 40.85 9.98
CA GLY A 295 -4.15 40.97 8.73
C GLY A 295 -3.25 40.92 7.49
N THR A 296 -2.07 41.54 7.57
CA THR A 296 -1.05 41.49 6.52
C THR A 296 -0.54 40.07 6.34
N LEU A 297 -0.20 39.37 7.43
CA LEU A 297 0.23 37.97 7.39
C LEU A 297 -0.84 37.09 6.74
N ARG A 298 -2.10 37.19 7.18
CA ARG A 298 -3.23 36.42 6.63
C ARG A 298 -3.47 36.65 5.14
N THR A 299 -3.07 37.80 4.59
CA THR A 299 -3.21 38.09 3.16
C THR A 299 -2.02 37.56 2.36
N ALA A 300 -0.86 37.45 2.98
CA ALA A 300 0.37 37.01 2.36
C ALA A 300 0.50 35.48 2.26
N VAL A 301 -0.25 34.75 3.09
CA VAL A 301 -0.30 33.27 3.14
C VAL A 301 -1.67 32.78 2.73
#